data_AF-A0A517Z0J8-F1
#
_entry.id   AF-A0A517Z0J8-F1
#
_cell.length_a   1.000
_cell.length_b   1.000
_cell.length_c   1.000
_cell.angle_alpha   90.00
_cell.angle_beta   90.00
_cell.angle_gamma   90.00
#
_symmetry.space_group_name_H-M   'P 1'
#
loop_
_entity.id
_entity.type
_entity.pdbx_description
1 polymer ?
#
loop_
_entity_poly.entity_id
_entity_poly.type
_entity_poly.pdbx_seq_one_letter_code
_entity_poly.pdbx_strand_id
1 'polypeptide(L)'
;MNRTGAGRGTTGGVPQMTPDEICIQLADAADRDLVGAIMACREQRETMTPLLLKWFRQSLDELREEEDEFVPDELPFHVLYVLAEFDAREALPIVMEALRLPGDDVRRFLGDGLPALVPRVLATWDTDDLKHVRELLLDQSLQTEIRSEVSHALLFRIRDGRLTRQEAAQWLREVLRECCSHKDKSGVTAAVYALCQFGPTEASEEIAEAYHRGLVDTIEWSRDDWHEAAETPVEAFDEQIATLPPGPVEDAAEELEEWYSADEEFDEDYEPEGPDLDEWLGEEPEPLEPPVPATPSVTVHNEAPKVGRNDPCPCGSGKKYKKCCGKAG
;
A
#
# COMPACT_ATOMS: atom_id res chain seq x y z
N MET A 1 55.43 48.47 -14.99
CA MET A 1 55.04 47.79 -13.72
C MET A 1 53.58 48.20 -13.46
N ASN A 2 52.57 47.47 -13.96
CA ASN A 2 51.89 46.33 -13.31
C ASN A 2 51.49 46.66 -11.85
N ARG A 3 50.23 46.62 -11.37
CA ARG A 3 49.04 45.84 -11.73
C ARG A 3 47.76 46.59 -11.30
N THR A 4 46.73 46.61 -12.14
CA THR A 4 45.32 46.79 -11.76
C THR A 4 44.74 45.39 -11.49
N GLY A 5 44.39 45.11 -10.24
CA GLY A 5 43.75 43.86 -9.82
C GLY A 5 42.25 43.94 -10.09
N ALA A 6 41.81 43.23 -11.13
CA ALA A 6 40.41 42.97 -11.43
C ALA A 6 39.77 42.08 -10.36
N GLY A 7 38.49 42.36 -10.08
CA GLY A 7 37.67 41.57 -9.18
C GLY A 7 37.57 40.11 -9.62
N ARG A 8 37.57 39.23 -8.63
CA ARG A 8 37.00 37.88 -8.72
C ARG A 8 36.06 37.73 -7.53
N GLY A 9 34.83 38.18 -7.73
CA GLY A 9 33.69 37.70 -6.97
C GLY A 9 33.01 36.65 -7.84
N THR A 10 33.53 35.43 -7.85
CA THR A 10 32.82 34.26 -8.36
C THR A 10 32.21 33.57 -7.15
N THR A 11 31.04 34.02 -6.72
CA THR A 11 30.09 33.16 -6.00
C THR A 11 29.52 32.22 -7.04
N GLY A 12 30.27 31.17 -7.38
CA GLY A 12 29.72 30.02 -8.08
C GLY A 12 28.82 29.29 -7.09
N GLY A 13 27.59 29.75 -6.94
CA GLY A 13 26.53 28.93 -6.37
C GLY A 13 26.32 27.76 -7.31
N VAL A 14 26.30 26.54 -6.77
CA VAL A 14 25.79 25.38 -7.48
C VAL A 14 24.40 25.76 -8.02
N PRO A 15 24.07 25.51 -9.30
CA PRO A 15 22.74 25.80 -9.80
C PRO A 15 21.73 25.02 -8.96
N GLN A 16 20.89 25.74 -8.24
CA GLN A 16 19.83 25.18 -7.40
C GLN A 16 18.75 24.60 -8.32
N MET A 17 18.32 23.35 -8.09
CA MET A 17 17.27 22.72 -8.90
C MET A 17 15.99 23.57 -8.87
N THR A 18 15.38 23.75 -10.03
CA THR A 18 14.07 24.38 -10.17
C THR A 18 12.96 23.45 -9.66
N PRO A 19 11.77 23.96 -9.29
CA PRO A 19 10.66 23.11 -8.87
C PRO A 19 10.24 22.07 -9.92
N ASP A 20 10.30 22.40 -11.21
CA ASP A 20 9.97 21.46 -12.28
C ASP A 20 11.02 20.33 -12.36
N GLU A 21 12.31 20.66 -12.21
CA GLU A 21 13.38 19.65 -12.14
C GLU A 21 13.22 18.76 -10.90
N ILE A 22 12.87 19.32 -9.74
CA ILE A 22 12.62 18.55 -8.52
C ILE A 22 11.44 17.59 -8.72
N CYS A 23 10.32 18.06 -9.26
CA CYS A 23 9.15 17.22 -9.55
C CYS A 23 9.54 16.03 -10.43
N ILE A 24 10.31 16.30 -11.49
CA ILE A 24 10.84 15.28 -12.39
C ILE A 24 11.72 14.28 -11.62
N GLN A 25 12.63 14.71 -10.74
CA GLN A 25 13.47 13.77 -10.00
C GLN A 25 12.67 12.94 -8.97
N LEU A 26 11.64 13.52 -8.33
CA LEU A 26 10.79 12.81 -7.36
C LEU A 26 9.84 11.80 -8.03
N ALA A 27 9.64 11.86 -9.34
CA ALA A 27 8.69 11.02 -10.05
C ALA A 27 9.23 9.62 -10.44
N ASP A 28 10.53 9.40 -10.35
CA ASP A 28 11.18 8.23 -10.96
C ASP A 28 12.54 8.01 -10.29
N ALA A 29 12.62 7.13 -9.28
CA ALA A 29 13.84 6.90 -8.51
C ALA A 29 14.89 6.06 -9.25
N ALA A 30 14.48 5.20 -10.20
CA ALA A 30 15.37 4.25 -10.86
C ALA A 30 16.44 4.91 -11.75
N ASP A 31 16.18 6.12 -12.27
CA ASP A 31 17.04 6.78 -13.25
C ASP A 31 17.49 8.21 -12.84
N ARG A 32 17.22 8.66 -11.60
CA ARG A 32 17.29 10.09 -11.21
C ARG A 32 17.92 10.36 -9.84
N ASP A 33 18.35 11.61 -9.64
CA ASP A 33 18.98 12.11 -8.40
C ASP A 33 17.90 12.40 -7.33
N LEU A 34 17.31 11.34 -6.77
CA LEU A 34 16.27 11.41 -5.73
C LEU A 34 16.77 12.14 -4.48
N VAL A 35 17.96 11.78 -3.99
CA VAL A 35 18.59 12.41 -2.81
C VAL A 35 18.82 13.90 -3.06
N GLY A 36 19.37 14.28 -4.22
CA GLY A 36 19.55 15.68 -4.59
C GLY A 36 18.24 16.46 -4.67
N ALA A 37 17.16 15.83 -5.14
CA ALA A 37 15.84 16.44 -5.20
C ALA A 37 15.25 16.72 -3.80
N ILE A 38 15.37 15.75 -2.89
CA ILE A 38 14.92 15.91 -1.50
C ILE A 38 15.76 16.98 -0.78
N MET A 39 17.07 17.01 -1.01
CA MET A 39 17.94 18.07 -0.49
C MET A 39 17.56 19.45 -1.04
N ALA A 40 17.24 19.56 -2.34
CA ALA A 40 16.76 20.79 -2.94
C ALA A 40 15.39 21.22 -2.37
N CYS A 41 14.51 20.26 -2.05
CA CYS A 41 13.28 20.51 -1.30
C CYS A 41 13.58 21.14 0.07
N ARG A 42 14.53 20.59 0.83
CA ARG A 42 14.92 21.12 2.16
C ARG A 42 15.40 22.56 2.08
N GLU A 43 16.27 22.85 1.12
CA GLU A 43 16.80 24.21 0.89
C GLU A 43 15.71 25.23 0.50
N GLN A 44 14.64 24.76 -0.14
CA GLN A 44 13.54 25.59 -0.66
C GLN A 44 12.21 25.33 0.05
N ARG A 45 12.23 24.88 1.30
CA ARG A 45 11.05 24.37 2.03
C ARG A 45 9.81 25.27 1.94
N GLU A 46 9.95 26.58 2.11
CA GLU A 46 8.81 27.52 2.06
C GLU A 46 8.15 27.57 0.67
N THR A 47 8.94 27.46 -0.39
CA THR A 47 8.46 27.44 -1.79
C THR A 47 7.93 26.06 -2.17
N MET A 48 8.59 25.00 -1.70
CA MET A 48 8.31 23.63 -2.12
C MET A 48 7.12 23.02 -1.39
N THR A 49 6.90 23.31 -0.11
CA THR A 49 5.76 22.75 0.66
C THR A 49 4.40 22.93 -0.04
N PRO A 50 4.00 24.14 -0.51
CA PRO A 50 2.73 24.29 -1.22
C PRO A 50 2.71 23.62 -2.60
N LEU A 51 3.87 23.45 -3.26
CA LEU A 51 3.97 22.74 -4.53
C LEU A 51 3.84 21.23 -4.34
N LEU A 52 4.50 20.67 -3.34
CA LEU A 52 4.40 19.26 -2.94
C LEU A 52 2.94 18.90 -2.58
N LEU A 53 2.26 19.72 -1.77
CA LEU A 53 0.84 19.55 -1.47
C LEU A 53 -0.04 19.58 -2.72
N LYS A 54 0.29 20.48 -3.65
CA LYS A 54 -0.42 20.59 -4.93
C LYS A 54 -0.18 19.35 -5.78
N TRP A 55 1.05 18.88 -5.94
CA TRP A 55 1.38 17.68 -6.71
C TRP A 55 0.74 16.45 -6.11
N PHE A 56 0.81 16.27 -4.79
CA PHE A 56 0.16 15.14 -4.10
C PHE A 56 -1.36 15.10 -4.35
N ARG A 57 -2.03 16.27 -4.31
CA ARG A 57 -3.45 16.39 -4.66
C ARG A 57 -3.69 16.08 -6.14
N GLN A 58 -2.87 16.62 -7.04
CA GLN A 58 -3.02 16.41 -8.47
C GLN A 58 -2.88 14.94 -8.84
N SER A 59 -1.88 14.23 -8.29
CA SER A 59 -1.72 12.79 -8.51
C SER A 59 -2.95 11.99 -8.05
N LEU A 60 -3.60 12.40 -6.94
CA LEU A 60 -4.82 11.75 -6.46
C LEU A 60 -6.02 12.00 -7.37
N ASP A 61 -6.14 13.22 -7.89
CA ASP A 61 -7.21 13.60 -8.82
C ASP A 61 -7.03 12.92 -10.18
N GLU A 62 -5.79 12.85 -10.69
CA GLU A 62 -5.43 12.19 -11.95
C GLU A 62 -5.72 10.67 -11.90
N LEU A 63 -5.33 9.99 -10.81
CA LEU A 63 -5.61 8.57 -10.62
C LEU A 63 -7.11 8.24 -10.69
N ARG A 64 -7.99 9.19 -10.31
CA ARG A 64 -9.45 8.99 -10.36
C ARG A 64 -10.06 9.24 -11.73
N GLU A 65 -9.37 10.00 -12.59
CA GLU A 65 -9.83 10.36 -13.92
C GLU A 65 -9.40 9.35 -15.00
N GLU A 66 -8.33 8.59 -14.78
CA GLU A 66 -7.81 7.64 -15.76
C GLU A 66 -8.62 6.33 -15.85
N GLU A 67 -9.04 5.97 -17.08
CA GLU A 67 -9.79 4.73 -17.37
C GLU A 67 -8.90 3.56 -17.87
N ASP A 68 -7.66 3.79 -18.34
CA ASP A 68 -6.75 2.73 -18.83
C ASP A 68 -5.28 3.20 -18.92
N GLU A 69 -4.35 2.35 -18.43
CA GLU A 69 -2.88 2.41 -18.54
C GLU A 69 -2.13 3.50 -17.72
N PHE A 70 -2.41 3.58 -16.42
CA PHE A 70 -1.56 4.32 -15.45
C PHE A 70 -0.19 3.61 -15.32
N VAL A 71 0.89 4.31 -15.69
CA VAL A 71 2.24 3.96 -15.23
C VAL A 71 2.35 4.52 -13.81
N PRO A 72 2.64 3.71 -12.78
CA PRO A 72 2.88 4.24 -11.44
C PRO A 72 4.04 5.22 -11.51
N ASP A 73 3.71 6.50 -11.38
CA ASP A 73 4.69 7.52 -11.02
C ASP A 73 4.90 7.38 -9.51
N GLU A 74 6.15 7.28 -9.06
CA GLU A 74 6.51 7.16 -7.63
C GLU A 74 6.35 8.49 -6.88
N LEU A 75 6.00 9.56 -7.59
CA LEU A 75 5.81 10.90 -7.08
C LEU A 75 4.95 10.96 -5.80
N PRO A 76 3.70 10.43 -5.73
CA PRO A 76 2.91 10.52 -4.50
C PRO A 76 3.58 9.85 -3.30
N PHE A 77 4.30 8.74 -3.51
CA PHE A 77 5.06 8.05 -2.47
C PHE A 77 6.22 8.92 -1.96
N HIS A 78 7.09 9.41 -2.84
CA HIS A 78 8.22 10.27 -2.46
C HIS A 78 7.77 11.61 -1.87
N VAL A 79 6.73 12.21 -2.45
CA VAL A 79 6.16 13.48 -1.97
C VAL A 79 5.63 13.32 -0.55
N LEU A 80 4.99 12.20 -0.22
CA LEU A 80 4.50 11.97 1.15
C LEU A 80 5.66 11.88 2.15
N TYR A 81 6.79 11.25 1.79
CA TYR A 81 8.01 11.23 2.62
C TYR A 81 8.55 12.64 2.89
N VAL A 82 8.66 13.48 1.85
CA VAL A 82 9.14 14.86 2.01
C VAL A 82 8.15 15.70 2.84
N LEU A 83 6.84 15.53 2.62
CA LEU A 83 5.81 16.20 3.43
C LEU A 83 5.85 15.75 4.89
N ALA A 84 6.09 14.46 5.14
CA ALA A 84 6.28 13.88 6.48
C ALA A 84 7.48 14.51 7.20
N GLU A 85 8.63 14.62 6.53
CA GLU A 85 9.81 15.30 7.07
C GLU A 85 9.52 16.78 7.38
N PHE A 86 8.71 17.43 6.54
CA PHE A 86 8.33 18.83 6.73
C PHE A 86 7.23 19.04 7.77
N ASP A 87 6.73 17.99 8.43
CA ASP A 87 5.56 18.02 9.32
C ASP A 87 4.38 18.79 8.68
N ALA A 88 4.17 18.61 7.37
CA ALA A 88 3.17 19.34 6.58
C ALA A 88 1.77 18.74 6.77
N ARG A 89 1.18 18.97 7.95
CA ARG A 89 -0.09 18.37 8.39
C ARG A 89 -1.28 18.72 7.50
N GLU A 90 -1.17 19.76 6.68
CA GLU A 90 -2.15 20.11 5.64
C GLU A 90 -2.33 18.99 4.59
N ALA A 91 -1.40 18.02 4.51
CA ALA A 91 -1.50 16.83 3.68
C ALA A 91 -2.45 15.78 4.26
N LEU A 92 -2.72 15.78 5.58
CA LEU A 92 -3.52 14.74 6.23
C LEU A 92 -4.90 14.53 5.59
N PRO A 93 -5.68 15.56 5.21
CA PRO A 93 -6.93 15.36 4.49
C PRO A 93 -6.77 14.66 3.13
N ILE A 94 -5.64 14.84 2.44
CA ILE A 94 -5.35 14.15 1.17
C ILE A 94 -5.04 12.67 1.45
N VAL A 95 -4.24 12.37 2.48
CA VAL A 95 -3.95 10.99 2.91
C VAL A 95 -5.24 10.25 3.31
N MET A 96 -6.10 10.89 4.09
CA MET A 96 -7.41 10.35 4.50
C MET A 96 -8.31 10.03 3.31
N GLU A 97 -8.20 10.82 2.25
CA GLU A 97 -8.94 10.65 1.01
C GLU A 97 -8.34 9.55 0.12
N ALA A 98 -7.02 9.45 0.05
CA ALA A 98 -6.28 8.39 -0.64
C ALA A 98 -6.55 7.01 -0.04
N LEU A 99 -6.63 6.89 1.29
CA LEU A 99 -6.98 5.63 1.98
C LEU A 99 -8.39 5.13 1.68
N ARG A 100 -9.24 5.95 1.06
CA ARG A 100 -10.61 5.62 0.63
C ARG A 100 -10.73 5.39 -0.87
N LEU A 101 -9.62 5.29 -1.58
CA LEU A 101 -9.63 4.88 -2.98
C LEU A 101 -10.17 3.44 -3.11
N PRO A 102 -10.89 3.13 -4.20
CA PRO A 102 -11.47 1.81 -4.40
C PRO A 102 -10.43 0.77 -4.84
N GLY A 103 -10.62 -0.50 -4.46
CA GLY A 103 -9.79 -1.61 -4.94
C GLY A 103 -8.30 -1.40 -4.65
N ASP A 104 -7.45 -1.73 -5.62
CA ASP A 104 -5.99 -1.64 -5.46
C ASP A 104 -5.45 -0.21 -5.62
N ASP A 105 -6.30 0.79 -5.85
CA ASP A 105 -5.85 2.16 -6.12
C ASP A 105 -5.15 2.79 -4.91
N VAL A 106 -5.46 2.34 -3.69
CA VAL A 106 -4.70 2.74 -2.49
C VAL A 106 -3.24 2.33 -2.61
N ARG A 107 -2.98 1.08 -3.03
CA ARG A 107 -1.62 0.56 -3.28
C ARG A 107 -0.97 1.22 -4.49
N ARG A 108 -1.73 1.53 -5.55
CA ARG A 108 -1.20 2.29 -6.71
C ARG A 108 -0.76 3.70 -6.33
N PHE A 109 -1.46 4.35 -5.39
CA PHE A 109 -1.17 5.73 -5.00
C PHE A 109 -0.09 5.83 -3.92
N LEU A 110 -0.19 5.01 -2.87
CA LEU A 110 0.71 5.08 -1.72
C LEU A 110 1.91 4.14 -1.83
N GLY A 111 1.87 3.17 -2.74
CA GLY A 111 2.89 2.13 -2.88
C GLY A 111 3.15 1.43 -1.54
N ASP A 112 4.42 1.16 -1.28
CA ASP A 112 4.90 0.60 -0.01
C ASP A 112 4.90 1.63 1.13
N GLY A 113 4.56 2.89 0.83
CA GLY A 113 4.25 3.90 1.84
C GLY A 113 2.99 3.58 2.62
N LEU A 114 2.09 2.72 2.12
CA LEU A 114 0.90 2.29 2.84
C LEU A 114 1.26 1.61 4.18
N PRO A 115 2.06 0.53 4.23
CA PRO A 115 2.50 -0.05 5.50
C PRO A 115 3.65 0.74 6.16
N ALA A 116 4.56 1.33 5.39
CA ALA A 116 5.78 1.93 5.93
C ALA A 116 5.59 3.34 6.52
N LEU A 117 4.78 4.19 5.85
CA LEU A 117 4.72 5.62 6.14
C LEU A 117 3.36 6.09 6.66
N VAL A 118 2.24 5.54 6.17
CA VAL A 118 0.89 5.97 6.64
C VAL A 118 0.73 5.83 8.15
N PRO A 119 1.14 4.73 8.81
CA PRO A 119 1.00 4.61 10.25
C PRO A 119 1.79 5.69 11.02
N ARG A 120 2.97 6.04 10.51
CA ARG A 120 3.84 7.11 11.05
C ARG A 120 3.23 8.49 10.87
N VAL A 121 2.69 8.75 9.68
CA VAL A 121 1.95 9.97 9.35
C VAL A 121 0.75 10.13 10.27
N LEU A 122 -0.08 9.10 10.43
CA LEU A 122 -1.25 9.15 11.32
C LEU A 122 -0.82 9.28 12.79
N ALA A 123 0.21 8.55 13.22
CA ALA A 123 0.75 8.71 14.55
C ALA A 123 1.27 10.12 14.80
N THR A 124 1.82 10.82 13.81
CA THR A 124 2.42 12.15 14.02
C THR A 124 1.42 13.29 13.84
N TRP A 125 0.54 13.21 12.84
CA TRP A 125 -0.33 14.31 12.42
C TRP A 125 -1.74 14.26 12.99
N ASP A 126 -2.23 13.08 13.40
CA ASP A 126 -3.55 12.96 14.00
C ASP A 126 -3.60 13.66 15.37
N THR A 127 -4.82 13.89 15.86
CA THR A 127 -5.09 14.43 17.18
C THR A 127 -4.56 13.51 18.28
N ASP A 128 -4.38 14.05 19.48
CA ASP A 128 -3.87 13.26 20.61
C ASP A 128 -4.79 12.09 20.99
N ASP A 129 -6.09 12.18 20.69
CA ASP A 129 -7.09 11.12 20.88
C ASP A 129 -7.26 10.18 19.68
N LEU A 130 -6.38 10.30 18.66
CA LEU A 130 -6.38 9.45 17.45
C LEU A 130 -7.74 9.43 16.74
N LYS A 131 -8.35 10.62 16.59
CA LYS A 131 -9.70 10.76 16.06
C LYS A 131 -9.81 10.21 14.64
N HIS A 132 -8.86 10.51 13.76
CA HIS A 132 -8.91 10.09 12.37
C HIS A 132 -8.59 8.60 12.21
N VAL A 133 -7.66 8.06 13.00
CA VAL A 133 -7.43 6.60 13.06
C VAL A 133 -8.70 5.87 13.49
N ARG A 134 -9.41 6.37 14.51
CA ARG A 134 -10.70 5.80 14.93
C ARG A 134 -11.75 5.87 13.82
N GLU A 135 -11.82 7.00 13.13
CA GLU A 135 -12.75 7.18 12.01
C GLU A 135 -12.52 6.13 10.92
N LEU A 136 -11.25 5.90 10.53
CA LEU A 136 -10.89 4.90 9.53
C LEU A 136 -11.19 3.47 10.01
N LEU A 137 -10.86 3.12 11.26
CA LEU A 137 -11.16 1.81 11.82
C LEU A 137 -12.66 1.48 11.87
N LEU A 138 -13.51 2.50 11.99
CA LEU A 138 -14.98 2.35 12.04
C LEU A 138 -15.67 2.56 10.69
N ASP A 139 -14.92 2.93 9.64
CA ASP A 139 -15.47 3.19 8.31
C ASP A 139 -15.79 1.88 7.58
N GLN A 140 -17.07 1.46 7.64
CA GLN A 140 -17.60 0.24 7.02
C GLN A 140 -17.35 0.09 5.51
N SER A 141 -16.92 1.16 4.81
CA SER A 141 -16.53 1.08 3.40
C SER A 141 -15.10 0.59 3.17
N LEU A 142 -14.24 0.65 4.19
CA LEU A 142 -12.83 0.26 4.11
C LEU A 142 -12.64 -1.25 4.34
N GLN A 143 -11.72 -1.82 3.55
CA GLN A 143 -11.29 -3.21 3.66
C GLN A 143 -10.48 -3.48 4.92
N THR A 144 -10.35 -4.75 5.31
CA THR A 144 -9.59 -5.15 6.51
C THR A 144 -8.16 -4.67 6.45
N GLU A 145 -7.49 -4.81 5.30
CA GLU A 145 -6.10 -4.40 5.07
C GLU A 145 -5.85 -2.94 5.50
N ILE A 146 -6.57 -1.98 4.92
CA ILE A 146 -6.40 -0.56 5.22
C ILE A 146 -6.62 -0.29 6.71
N ARG A 147 -7.63 -0.93 7.31
CA ARG A 147 -7.93 -0.78 8.74
C ARG A 147 -6.83 -1.38 9.63
N SER A 148 -6.24 -2.49 9.23
CA SER A 148 -5.10 -3.08 9.92
C SER A 148 -3.90 -2.15 9.87
N GLU A 149 -3.58 -1.58 8.70
CA GLU A 149 -2.44 -0.67 8.56
C GLU A 149 -2.59 0.60 9.40
N VAL A 150 -3.76 1.25 9.36
CA VAL A 150 -3.97 2.48 10.14
C VAL A 150 -3.92 2.21 11.65
N SER A 151 -4.20 0.97 12.09
CA SER A 151 -4.08 0.57 13.49
C SER A 151 -2.63 0.54 13.98
N HIS A 152 -1.65 0.37 13.09
CA HIS A 152 -0.23 0.42 13.44
C HIS A 152 0.21 1.81 13.92
N ALA A 153 -0.58 2.87 13.67
CA ALA A 153 -0.34 4.19 14.26
C ALA A 153 -0.25 4.16 15.80
N LEU A 154 -0.96 3.23 16.45
CA LEU A 154 -0.85 3.02 17.90
C LEU A 154 0.53 2.50 18.32
N LEU A 155 1.17 1.63 17.52
CA LEU A 155 2.54 1.15 17.79
C LEU A 155 3.53 2.32 17.78
N PHE A 156 3.44 3.21 16.78
CA PHE A 156 4.28 4.41 16.71
C PHE A 156 4.02 5.39 17.85
N ARG A 157 2.76 5.55 18.30
CA ARG A 157 2.46 6.35 19.50
C ARG A 157 3.10 5.76 20.76
N ILE A 158 3.12 4.43 20.91
CA ILE A 158 3.80 3.78 22.03
C ILE A 158 5.31 3.98 21.95
N ARG A 159 5.88 3.77 20.77
CA ARG A 159 7.31 3.96 20.49
C ARG A 159 7.78 5.37 20.86
N ASP A 160 7.01 6.38 20.48
CA ASP A 160 7.32 7.78 20.80
C ASP A 160 6.99 8.17 22.25
N GLY A 161 6.56 7.22 23.09
CA GLY A 161 6.19 7.45 24.49
C GLY A 161 4.92 8.28 24.68
N ARG A 162 4.09 8.40 23.65
CA ARG A 162 2.83 9.16 23.65
C ARG A 162 1.62 8.33 24.08
N LEU A 163 1.77 7.01 24.14
CA LEU A 163 0.75 6.06 24.57
C LEU A 163 1.40 4.89 25.30
N THR A 164 0.72 4.29 26.27
CA THR A 164 1.16 3.01 26.85
C THR A 164 0.49 1.84 26.12
N ARG A 165 1.11 0.66 26.18
CA ARG A 165 0.51 -0.57 25.63
C ARG A 165 -0.88 -0.86 26.18
N GLN A 166 -1.08 -0.62 27.49
CA GLN A 166 -2.37 -0.83 28.14
C GLN A 166 -3.44 0.16 27.65
N GLU A 167 -3.08 1.43 27.47
CA GLU A 167 -4.00 2.43 26.90
C GLU A 167 -4.37 2.10 25.46
N ALA A 168 -3.40 1.66 24.64
CA ALA A 168 -3.65 1.21 23.27
C ALA A 168 -4.59 0.00 23.21
N ALA A 169 -4.33 -1.02 24.04
CA ALA A 169 -5.18 -2.22 24.11
C ALA A 169 -6.60 -1.87 24.56
N GLN A 170 -6.76 -1.02 25.58
CA GLN A 170 -8.07 -0.56 26.04
C GLN A 170 -8.81 0.21 24.94
N TRP A 171 -8.12 1.08 24.21
CA TRP A 171 -8.70 1.83 23.10
C TRP A 171 -9.17 0.90 21.98
N LEU A 172 -8.37 -0.09 21.60
CA LEU A 172 -8.72 -1.08 20.58
C LEU A 172 -9.89 -1.98 21.01
N ARG A 173 -10.02 -2.30 22.30
CA ARG A 173 -11.20 -3.03 22.82
C ARG A 173 -12.49 -2.25 22.63
N GLU A 174 -12.45 -0.92 22.75
CA GLU A 174 -13.62 -0.07 22.49
C GLU A 174 -14.00 -0.10 21.01
N VAL A 175 -13.01 0.01 20.12
CA VAL A 175 -13.21 -0.16 18.66
C VAL A 175 -13.79 -1.54 18.35
N LEU A 176 -13.22 -2.63 18.88
CA LEU A 176 -13.70 -3.99 18.67
C LEU A 176 -15.16 -4.16 19.08
N ARG A 177 -15.55 -3.64 20.25
CA ARG A 177 -16.94 -3.68 20.73
C ARG A 177 -17.89 -2.91 19.80
N GLU A 178 -17.46 -1.76 19.30
CA GLU A 178 -18.24 -0.95 18.36
C GLU A 178 -18.42 -1.67 17.02
N CYS A 179 -17.36 -2.20 16.42
CA CYS A 179 -17.42 -3.02 15.21
C CYS A 179 -18.33 -4.25 15.40
N CYS A 180 -18.22 -4.93 16.55
CA CYS A 180 -19.08 -6.06 16.92
C CYS A 180 -20.56 -5.67 17.02
N SER A 181 -20.88 -4.44 17.45
CA SER A 181 -22.25 -3.94 17.55
C SER A 181 -22.86 -3.69 16.17
N HIS A 182 -22.05 -3.26 15.20
CA HIS A 182 -22.44 -3.03 13.82
C HIS A 182 -22.40 -4.30 12.95
N LYS A 183 -21.87 -5.42 13.48
CA LYS A 183 -21.60 -6.66 12.71
C LYS A 183 -20.66 -6.42 11.52
N ASP A 184 -19.76 -5.46 11.68
CA ASP A 184 -18.74 -5.09 10.69
C ASP A 184 -17.60 -6.11 10.75
N LYS A 185 -17.61 -7.09 9.84
CA LYS A 185 -16.61 -8.17 9.85
C LYS A 185 -15.19 -7.68 9.59
N SER A 186 -15.01 -6.76 8.64
CA SER A 186 -13.70 -6.20 8.32
C SER A 186 -13.16 -5.36 9.47
N GLY A 187 -14.01 -4.53 10.09
CA GLY A 187 -13.63 -3.77 11.28
C GLY A 187 -13.33 -4.64 12.50
N VAL A 188 -14.09 -5.73 12.70
CA VAL A 188 -13.81 -6.70 13.77
C VAL A 188 -12.48 -7.41 13.53
N THR A 189 -12.24 -7.89 12.31
CA THR A 189 -11.01 -8.62 11.95
C THR A 189 -9.79 -7.72 12.12
N ALA A 190 -9.83 -6.48 11.64
CA ALA A 190 -8.76 -5.50 11.82
C ALA A 190 -8.50 -5.17 13.30
N ALA A 191 -9.56 -5.04 14.12
CA ALA A 191 -9.39 -4.79 15.56
C ALA A 191 -8.80 -5.99 16.31
N VAL A 192 -9.17 -7.23 15.94
CA VAL A 192 -8.58 -8.45 16.49
C VAL A 192 -7.11 -8.58 16.09
N TYR A 193 -6.80 -8.38 14.81
CA TYR A 193 -5.44 -8.31 14.29
C TYR A 193 -4.60 -7.31 15.10
N ALA A 194 -5.10 -6.07 15.22
CA ALA A 194 -4.42 -5.02 15.96
C ALA A 194 -4.17 -5.44 17.41
N LEU A 195 -5.17 -5.93 18.13
CA LEU A 195 -5.02 -6.40 19.52
C LEU A 195 -3.98 -7.52 19.66
N CYS A 196 -3.84 -8.40 18.66
CA CYS A 196 -2.82 -9.43 18.65
C CYS A 196 -1.40 -8.83 18.60
N GLN A 197 -1.21 -7.69 17.93
CA GLN A 197 0.07 -6.97 17.91
C GLN A 197 0.47 -6.38 19.28
N PHE A 198 -0.45 -6.15 20.21
CA PHE A 198 -0.16 -5.57 21.54
C PHE A 198 -0.14 -6.60 22.68
N GLY A 199 -0.36 -7.88 22.38
CA GLY A 199 -0.63 -8.91 23.38
C GLY A 199 -2.13 -8.95 23.72
N PRO A 200 -2.89 -9.90 23.15
CA PRO A 200 -4.36 -9.87 23.16
C PRO A 200 -4.99 -10.32 24.48
N THR A 201 -4.18 -10.73 25.48
CA THR A 201 -4.65 -11.40 26.70
C THR A 201 -5.75 -10.63 27.43
N GLU A 202 -5.63 -9.30 27.56
CA GLU A 202 -6.63 -8.46 28.24
C GLU A 202 -7.96 -8.34 27.48
N ALA A 203 -7.96 -8.62 26.17
CA ALA A 203 -9.12 -8.57 25.29
C ALA A 203 -9.69 -9.95 24.94
N SER A 204 -9.20 -11.02 25.58
CA SER A 204 -9.52 -12.41 25.22
C SER A 204 -11.02 -12.72 25.24
N GLU A 205 -11.77 -12.12 26.17
CA GLU A 205 -13.23 -12.33 26.25
C GLU A 205 -13.94 -11.73 25.04
N GLU A 206 -13.59 -10.50 24.65
CA GLU A 206 -14.16 -9.85 23.47
C GLU A 206 -13.77 -10.55 22.17
N ILE A 207 -12.52 -11.00 22.05
CA ILE A 207 -12.02 -11.74 20.88
C ILE A 207 -12.73 -13.10 20.78
N ALA A 208 -12.87 -13.84 21.88
CA ALA A 208 -13.60 -15.10 21.92
C ALA A 208 -15.06 -14.94 21.46
N GLU A 209 -15.74 -13.89 21.92
CA GLU A 209 -17.11 -13.59 21.52
C GLU A 209 -17.21 -13.24 20.03
N ALA A 210 -16.24 -12.48 19.49
CA ALA A 210 -16.18 -12.16 18.06
C ALA A 210 -16.07 -13.43 17.19
N TYR A 211 -15.19 -14.37 17.59
CA TYR A 211 -15.08 -15.68 16.94
C TYR A 211 -16.33 -16.55 17.11
N HIS A 212 -16.96 -16.54 18.28
CA HIS A 212 -18.18 -17.31 18.54
C HIS A 212 -19.34 -16.83 17.66
N ARG A 213 -19.45 -15.51 17.46
CA ARG A 213 -20.46 -14.88 16.61
C ARG A 213 -20.15 -14.98 15.11
N GLY A 214 -19.01 -15.53 14.71
CA GLY A 214 -18.58 -15.63 13.31
C GLY A 214 -18.35 -14.28 12.65
N LEU A 215 -17.87 -13.30 13.43
CA LEU A 215 -17.61 -11.94 12.96
C LEU A 215 -16.17 -11.72 12.48
N VAL A 216 -15.22 -12.56 12.89
CA VAL A 216 -13.84 -12.54 12.39
C VAL A 216 -13.78 -13.29 11.07
N ASP A 217 -13.10 -12.74 10.08
CA ASP A 217 -12.71 -13.48 8.88
C ASP A 217 -11.56 -14.43 9.23
N THR A 218 -11.88 -15.72 9.32
CA THR A 218 -10.91 -16.74 9.74
C THR A 218 -9.91 -17.13 8.65
N ILE A 219 -10.08 -16.63 7.42
CA ILE A 219 -9.09 -16.79 6.35
C ILE A 219 -7.99 -15.76 6.52
N GLU A 220 -8.35 -14.52 6.85
CA GLU A 220 -7.39 -13.44 7.12
C GLU A 220 -6.73 -13.58 8.49
N TRP A 221 -7.49 -13.99 9.52
CA TRP A 221 -6.98 -14.16 10.88
C TRP A 221 -7.65 -15.32 11.59
N SER A 222 -6.94 -16.43 11.73
CA SER A 222 -7.46 -17.65 12.32
C SER A 222 -7.39 -17.62 13.86
N ARG A 223 -8.07 -18.59 14.49
CA ARG A 223 -7.98 -18.77 15.95
C ARG A 223 -6.57 -19.16 16.38
N ASP A 224 -5.85 -19.90 15.55
CA ASP A 224 -4.50 -20.35 15.86
C ASP A 224 -3.55 -19.14 15.88
N ASP A 225 -3.69 -18.19 14.93
CA ASP A 225 -2.93 -16.92 14.93
C ASP A 225 -3.18 -16.10 16.21
N TRP A 226 -4.43 -16.05 16.67
CA TRP A 226 -4.76 -15.40 17.95
C TRP A 226 -4.12 -16.12 19.14
N HIS A 227 -4.16 -17.45 19.18
CA HIS A 227 -3.56 -18.22 20.26
C HIS A 227 -2.04 -18.06 20.31
N GLU A 228 -1.38 -18.08 19.14
CA GLU A 228 0.06 -17.82 19.03
C GLU A 228 0.41 -16.41 19.53
N ALA A 229 -0.37 -15.39 19.14
CA ALA A 229 -0.20 -14.03 19.64
C ALA A 229 -0.43 -13.92 21.16
N ALA A 230 -1.33 -14.71 21.74
CA ALA A 230 -1.59 -14.73 23.19
C ALA A 230 -0.47 -15.42 23.99
N GLU A 231 0.25 -16.37 23.37
CA GLU A 231 1.38 -17.08 23.96
C GLU A 231 2.71 -16.32 23.79
N THR A 232 2.74 -15.35 22.88
CA THR A 232 3.91 -14.52 22.61
C THR A 232 4.33 -13.73 23.86
N PRO A 233 5.60 -13.83 24.31
CA PRO A 233 6.09 -13.11 25.48
C PRO A 233 6.03 -11.59 25.30
N VAL A 234 5.87 -10.87 26.42
CA VAL A 234 5.85 -9.39 26.43
C VAL A 234 7.15 -8.81 25.86
N GLU A 235 8.27 -9.49 26.05
CA GLU A 235 9.58 -9.08 25.58
C GLU A 235 9.64 -8.98 24.04
N ALA A 236 8.87 -9.81 23.32
CA ALA A 236 8.80 -9.73 21.86
C ALA A 236 8.10 -8.45 21.39
N PHE A 237 7.09 -7.98 22.15
CA PHE A 237 6.48 -6.68 21.91
C PHE A 237 7.46 -5.54 22.15
N ASP A 238 8.24 -5.60 23.24
CA ASP A 238 9.24 -4.59 23.54
C ASP A 238 10.34 -4.54 22.45
N GLU A 239 10.74 -5.69 21.92
CA GLU A 239 11.65 -5.80 20.77
C GLU A 239 11.05 -5.19 19.51
N GLN A 240 9.80 -5.53 19.17
CA GLN A 240 9.08 -4.94 18.04
C GLN A 240 9.03 -3.41 18.12
N ILE A 241 8.70 -2.86 19.30
CA ILE A 241 8.66 -1.41 19.48
C ILE A 241 10.06 -0.78 19.33
N ALA A 242 11.11 -1.46 19.83
CA ALA A 242 12.48 -1.00 19.73
C ALA A 242 13.01 -0.99 18.29
N THR A 243 12.56 -1.90 17.42
CA THR A 243 13.01 -2.01 16.03
C THR A 243 12.28 -1.09 15.04
N LEU A 244 11.16 -0.49 15.43
CA LEU A 244 10.47 0.46 14.54
C LEU A 244 11.39 1.66 14.17
N PRO A 245 11.07 2.49 13.17
CA PRO A 245 11.65 3.81 13.02
C PRO A 245 10.87 4.86 13.85
N PRO A 246 11.45 6.06 14.13
CA PRO A 246 10.72 7.15 14.78
C PRO A 246 9.39 7.46 14.07
N GLY A 247 8.36 7.88 14.83
CA GLY A 247 7.10 8.32 14.25
C GLY A 247 7.30 9.45 13.23
N PRO A 248 7.93 10.58 13.60
CA PRO A 248 8.33 11.60 12.65
C PRO A 248 9.39 11.06 11.67
N VAL A 249 9.30 11.46 10.40
CA VAL A 249 10.39 11.27 9.43
C VAL A 249 11.43 12.36 9.69
N GLU A 250 12.66 11.96 10.01
CA GLU A 250 13.74 12.91 10.33
C GLU A 250 14.61 13.23 9.11
N ASP A 251 14.90 12.22 8.29
CA ASP A 251 15.66 12.35 7.05
C ASP A 251 15.01 11.50 5.94
N ALA A 252 14.12 12.09 5.14
CA ALA A 252 13.48 11.37 4.04
C ALA A 252 14.46 10.92 2.95
N ALA A 253 15.59 11.61 2.78
CA ALA A 253 16.58 11.26 1.78
C ALA A 253 17.34 9.99 2.17
N GLU A 254 17.80 9.89 3.42
CA GLU A 254 18.45 8.70 3.97
C GLU A 254 17.50 7.51 3.99
N GLU A 255 16.27 7.68 4.50
CA GLU A 255 15.30 6.57 4.57
C GLU A 255 14.94 6.01 3.20
N LEU A 256 14.77 6.86 2.18
CA LEU A 256 14.47 6.41 0.81
C LEU A 256 15.71 5.83 0.12
N GLU A 257 16.90 6.40 0.34
CA GLU A 257 18.16 5.85 -0.20
C GLU A 257 18.43 4.45 0.35
N GLU A 258 18.25 4.22 1.66
CA GLU A 258 18.36 2.89 2.28
C GLU A 258 17.33 1.92 1.70
N TRP A 259 16.10 2.38 1.47
CA TRP A 259 15.02 1.56 0.92
C TRP A 259 15.36 1.04 -0.48
N TYR A 260 15.76 1.91 -1.40
CA TYR A 260 16.16 1.50 -2.76
C TYR A 260 17.47 0.70 -2.78
N SER A 261 18.40 0.97 -1.85
CA SER A 261 19.66 0.22 -1.76
C SER A 261 19.45 -1.22 -1.27
N ALA A 262 18.45 -1.45 -0.41
CA ALA A 262 18.11 -2.79 0.08
C ALA A 262 17.56 -3.70 -1.03
N ASP A 263 16.88 -3.12 -2.04
CA ASP A 263 16.39 -3.84 -3.20
C ASP A 263 17.50 -4.21 -4.20
N GLU A 264 18.59 -3.44 -4.27
CA GLU A 264 19.76 -3.76 -5.11
C GLU A 264 20.62 -4.92 -4.55
N GLU A 265 20.49 -5.25 -3.26
CA GLU A 265 21.16 -6.41 -2.64
C GLU A 265 20.42 -7.75 -2.88
N PHE A 266 19.28 -7.76 -3.59
CA PHE A 266 18.64 -8.98 -4.08
C PHE A 266 19.45 -9.60 -5.24
N ASP A 267 20.52 -10.30 -4.86
CA ASP A 267 21.31 -11.32 -5.57
C ASP A 267 21.24 -11.34 -7.13
N GLU A 268 22.33 -10.87 -7.78
CA GLU A 268 22.67 -11.26 -9.17
C GLU A 268 22.79 -12.79 -9.34
N ASP A 269 22.88 -13.54 -8.24
CA ASP A 269 22.97 -15.01 -8.18
C ASP A 269 21.63 -15.71 -7.86
N TYR A 270 20.49 -15.00 -7.80
CA TYR A 270 19.18 -15.63 -7.64
C TYR A 270 18.77 -16.33 -8.95
N GLU A 271 19.25 -17.56 -9.14
CA GLU A 271 18.56 -18.54 -9.98
C GLU A 271 17.29 -18.96 -9.21
N PRO A 272 16.08 -18.65 -9.68
CA PRO A 272 14.89 -19.17 -9.03
C PRO A 272 15.02 -20.69 -9.03
N GLU A 273 15.00 -21.31 -7.85
CA GLU A 273 14.71 -22.73 -7.71
C GLU A 273 13.26 -22.93 -8.18
N GLY A 274 13.08 -22.95 -9.50
CA GLY A 274 11.90 -23.53 -10.11
C GLY A 274 11.75 -24.94 -9.56
N PRO A 275 10.51 -25.44 -9.42
CA PRO A 275 10.30 -26.78 -8.90
C PRO A 275 11.20 -27.75 -9.65
N ASP A 276 11.96 -28.58 -8.93
CA ASP A 276 12.84 -29.56 -9.51
C ASP A 276 12.00 -30.42 -10.48
N LEU A 277 12.17 -30.17 -11.78
CA LEU A 277 11.37 -30.80 -12.82
C LEU A 277 11.56 -32.32 -12.81
N ASP A 278 12.69 -32.81 -12.29
CA ASP A 278 12.93 -34.24 -12.10
C ASP A 278 12.15 -34.80 -10.89
N GLU A 279 11.90 -33.99 -9.85
CA GLU A 279 11.03 -34.35 -8.71
C GLU A 279 9.55 -34.33 -9.12
N TRP A 280 9.12 -33.33 -9.89
CA TRP A 280 7.74 -33.22 -10.39
C TRP A 280 7.38 -34.23 -11.49
N LEU A 281 8.36 -34.67 -12.30
CA LEU A 281 8.17 -35.71 -13.33
C LEU A 281 8.40 -37.14 -12.81
N GLY A 282 8.95 -37.29 -11.59
CA GLY A 282 9.30 -38.58 -11.00
C GLY A 282 8.17 -39.26 -10.24
N GLU A 283 7.15 -38.52 -9.80
CA GLU A 283 5.97 -39.09 -9.16
C GLU A 283 4.95 -39.53 -10.21
N GLU A 284 4.81 -40.85 -10.41
CA GLU A 284 3.67 -41.39 -11.15
C GLU A 284 2.39 -40.91 -10.44
N PRO A 285 1.47 -40.22 -11.15
CA PRO A 285 0.25 -39.72 -10.51
C PRO A 285 -0.53 -40.90 -9.94
N GLU A 286 -0.95 -40.79 -8.67
CA GLU A 286 -1.78 -41.80 -8.04
C GLU A 286 -3.00 -42.10 -8.93
N PRO A 287 -3.40 -43.38 -9.09
CA PRO A 287 -4.54 -43.73 -9.92
C PRO A 287 -5.79 -43.08 -9.33
N LEU A 288 -6.33 -42.09 -10.03
CA LEU A 288 -7.65 -41.54 -9.75
C LEU A 288 -8.68 -42.68 -9.75
N GLU A 289 -9.56 -42.64 -8.75
CA GLU A 289 -10.68 -43.54 -8.46
C GLU A 289 -11.46 -44.09 -9.70
N PRO A 290 -12.14 -45.25 -9.56
CA PRO A 290 -12.66 -46.02 -10.70
C PRO A 290 -13.59 -45.23 -11.63
N PRO A 291 -13.64 -45.61 -12.92
CA PRO A 291 -14.21 -44.77 -13.97
C PRO A 291 -15.71 -44.52 -13.76
N VAL A 292 -16.07 -43.26 -13.72
CA VAL A 292 -17.45 -42.79 -13.93
C VAL A 292 -17.94 -43.29 -15.29
N PRO A 293 -19.16 -43.85 -15.39
CA PRO A 293 -19.67 -44.38 -16.66
C PRO A 293 -19.79 -43.26 -17.70
N ALA A 294 -19.13 -43.46 -18.83
CA ALA A 294 -19.09 -42.52 -19.94
C ALA A 294 -20.52 -42.25 -20.46
N THR A 295 -20.97 -41.00 -20.33
CA THR A 295 -22.04 -40.48 -21.16
C THR A 295 -21.50 -40.31 -22.60
N PRO A 296 -22.26 -40.73 -23.63
CA PRO A 296 -21.81 -40.55 -25.01
C PRO A 296 -21.70 -39.05 -25.31
N SER A 297 -20.51 -38.61 -25.71
CA SER A 297 -20.27 -37.25 -26.18
C SER A 297 -21.04 -37.03 -27.48
N VAL A 298 -22.02 -36.13 -27.44
CA VAL A 298 -22.68 -35.65 -28.65
C VAL A 298 -21.74 -34.66 -29.32
N THR A 299 -21.19 -35.02 -30.47
CA THR A 299 -20.47 -34.07 -31.33
C THR A 299 -21.45 -32.99 -31.76
N VAL A 300 -21.28 -31.76 -31.26
CA VAL A 300 -22.07 -30.61 -31.71
C VAL A 300 -21.66 -30.29 -33.15
N HIS A 301 -22.43 -30.79 -34.11
CA HIS A 301 -22.39 -30.28 -35.47
C HIS A 301 -23.03 -28.89 -35.47
N ASN A 302 -22.22 -27.84 -35.64
CA ASN A 302 -22.75 -26.51 -35.91
C ASN A 302 -23.51 -26.53 -37.25
N GLU A 303 -24.84 -26.56 -37.21
CA GLU A 303 -25.72 -26.54 -38.39
C GLU A 303 -25.74 -25.17 -39.12
N ALA A 304 -25.07 -24.16 -38.55
CA ALA A 304 -25.00 -22.84 -39.17
C ALA A 304 -23.99 -22.84 -40.35
N PRO A 305 -24.36 -22.33 -41.54
CA PRO A 305 -23.45 -22.23 -42.66
C PRO A 305 -22.24 -21.37 -42.29
N LYS A 306 -21.03 -21.88 -42.54
CA LYS A 306 -19.78 -21.12 -42.37
C LYS A 306 -19.81 -19.90 -43.30
N VAL A 307 -20.11 -18.72 -42.76
CA VAL A 307 -20.03 -17.46 -43.49
C VAL A 307 -18.56 -17.15 -43.79
N GLY A 308 -18.21 -17.05 -45.07
CA GLY A 308 -16.87 -16.68 -45.48
C GLY A 308 -16.55 -15.23 -45.10
N ARG A 309 -15.31 -14.95 -44.70
CA ARG A 309 -14.87 -13.59 -44.27
C ARG A 309 -15.20 -12.48 -45.28
N ASN A 310 -15.33 -12.80 -46.58
CA ASN A 310 -15.65 -11.84 -47.64
C ASN A 310 -17.12 -11.83 -48.08
N ASP A 311 -17.95 -12.72 -47.55
CA ASP A 311 -19.38 -12.81 -47.90
C ASP A 311 -20.19 -11.67 -47.27
N PRO A 312 -21.40 -11.37 -47.79
CA PRO A 312 -22.31 -10.42 -47.17
C PRO A 312 -22.58 -10.80 -45.71
N CYS A 313 -22.50 -9.83 -44.81
CA CYS A 313 -22.68 -10.07 -43.39
C CYS A 313 -24.15 -10.45 -43.10
N PRO A 314 -24.42 -11.56 -42.38
CA PRO A 314 -25.78 -12.04 -42.15
C PRO A 314 -26.63 -11.11 -41.26
N CYS A 315 -26.03 -10.10 -40.61
CA CYS A 315 -26.75 -9.06 -39.86
C CYS A 315 -27.53 -8.07 -40.74
N GLY A 316 -27.47 -8.20 -42.08
CA GLY A 316 -28.24 -7.37 -43.00
C GLY A 316 -27.62 -5.99 -43.29
N SER A 317 -26.40 -5.73 -42.82
CA SER A 317 -25.74 -4.42 -42.98
C SER A 317 -25.30 -4.08 -44.41
N GLY A 318 -25.38 -5.03 -45.35
CA GLY A 318 -24.88 -4.90 -46.72
C GLY A 318 -23.35 -4.88 -46.85
N LYS A 319 -22.59 -4.98 -45.75
CA LYS A 319 -21.12 -5.00 -45.72
C LYS A 319 -20.59 -6.44 -45.75
N LYS A 320 -19.32 -6.62 -46.17
CA LYS A 320 -18.63 -7.92 -46.06
C LYS A 320 -18.41 -8.30 -44.60
N TYR A 321 -18.52 -9.59 -44.25
CA TYR A 321 -18.44 -10.10 -42.87
C TYR A 321 -17.21 -9.58 -42.10
N LYS A 322 -16.00 -9.65 -42.68
CA LYS A 322 -14.76 -9.15 -42.07
C LYS A 322 -14.73 -7.66 -41.75
N LYS A 323 -15.60 -6.85 -42.38
CA LYS A 323 -15.69 -5.41 -42.14
C LYS A 323 -16.88 -5.04 -41.26
N CYS A 324 -17.60 -6.02 -40.74
CA CYS A 324 -18.77 -5.87 -39.89
C CYS A 324 -18.62 -6.76 -38.65
N CYS A 325 -19.43 -7.82 -38.50
CA CYS A 325 -19.41 -8.69 -37.32
C CYS A 325 -18.13 -9.53 -37.19
N GLY A 326 -17.34 -9.68 -38.26
CA GLY A 326 -16.05 -10.38 -38.24
C GLY A 326 -14.84 -9.49 -37.95
N LYS A 327 -15.06 -8.26 -37.46
CA LYS A 327 -13.99 -7.48 -36.82
C LYS A 327 -13.87 -7.92 -35.36
N ALA A 328 -13.02 -8.89 -35.09
CA ALA A 328 -12.33 -8.89 -33.79
C ALA A 328 -11.30 -7.76 -33.85
N GLY A 329 -11.22 -6.95 -32.79
CA GLY A 329 -10.13 -6.00 -32.57
C GLY A 329 -8.79 -6.71 -32.64
#